data_AF-A0A841BKL1-F1
#
_entry.id   AF-A0A841BKL1-F1
#
_cell.length_a   1.000
_cell.length_b   1.000
_cell.length_c   1.000
_cell.angle_alpha   90.00
_cell.angle_beta   90.00
_cell.angle_gamma   90.00
#
_symmetry.space_group_name_H-M   'P 1'
#
loop_
_entity.id
_entity.type
_entity.pdbx_description
1 polymer ?
#
loop_
_entity_poly.entity_id
_entity_poly.type
_entity_poly.pdbx_seq_one_letter_code
_entity_poly.pdbx_strand_id
1 'polypeptide(L)'
;MDGIYVGSFAHALGSQKRHLRESAAAGLLRSAPADLEAAGFQWHHVCAPRDTAYDLARAAVAEIAARDGLADIDAIVYATCLSVIR
;
A
#
# COMPACT_ATOMS: atom_id res chain seq x y z
N MET A 1 10.61 -21.04 23.81
CA MET A 1 11.55 -20.18 23.05
C MET A 1 10.80 -18.89 22.91
N ASP A 2 11.04 -17.96 23.82
CA ASP A 2 10.13 -16.84 24.06
C ASP A 2 10.64 -15.66 23.25
N GLY A 3 10.21 -15.62 21.99
CA GLY A 3 10.59 -14.57 21.03
C GLY A 3 9.35 -13.95 20.42
N ILE A 4 9.41 -12.63 20.20
CA ILE A 4 8.40 -11.90 19.43
C ILE A 4 8.83 -11.94 17.97
N TYR A 5 7.95 -12.40 17.09
CA TYR A 5 8.21 -12.50 15.67
C TYR A 5 6.98 -12.09 14.84
N VAL A 6 7.22 -11.77 13.57
CA VAL A 6 6.15 -11.58 12.59
C VAL A 6 5.81 -12.94 12.01
N GLY A 7 4.62 -13.47 12.35
CA GLY A 7 4.18 -14.79 11.87
C GLY A 7 3.77 -14.82 10.40
N SER A 8 3.19 -13.72 9.91
CA SER A 8 2.72 -13.59 8.53
C SER A 8 2.92 -12.16 8.02
N PHE A 9 3.21 -12.04 6.72
CA PHE A 9 3.36 -10.74 6.06
C PHE A 9 2.71 -10.76 4.68
N ALA A 10 1.91 -9.73 4.41
CA ALA A 10 1.31 -9.49 3.10
C ALA A 10 1.20 -7.98 2.85
N HIS A 11 1.01 -7.61 1.59
CA HIS A 11 0.84 -6.22 1.19
C HIS A 11 -0.23 -6.10 0.12
N ALA A 12 -0.86 -4.93 0.05
CA ALA A 12 -1.77 -4.56 -1.02
C ALA A 12 -1.44 -3.14 -1.46
N LEU A 13 -1.56 -2.88 -2.77
CA LEU A 13 -1.26 -1.60 -3.39
C LEU A 13 -2.48 -1.11 -4.18
N GLY A 14 -2.49 0.18 -4.50
CA GLY A 14 -3.48 0.74 -5.42
C GLY A 14 -3.51 -0.03 -6.75
N SER A 15 -4.70 -0.19 -7.29
CA SER A 15 -4.97 -0.99 -8.49
C SER A 15 -4.31 -0.43 -9.76
N GLN A 16 -4.06 0.87 -9.81
CA GLN A 16 -3.43 1.50 -10.97
C GLN A 16 -1.93 1.61 -10.79
N LYS A 17 -1.17 0.78 -11.50
CA LYS A 17 0.28 0.92 -11.61
C LYS A 17 0.61 1.87 -12.76
N ARG A 18 1.39 2.93 -12.50
CA ARG A 18 1.81 3.92 -13.52
C ARG A 18 3.31 4.14 -13.49
N HIS A 19 3.89 4.34 -14.66
CA HIS A 19 5.30 4.69 -14.79
C HIS A 19 5.49 6.19 -14.55
N LEU A 20 6.63 6.58 -13.99
CA LEU A 20 6.98 7.98 -13.75
C LEU A 20 6.85 8.85 -15.02
N ARG A 21 7.31 8.33 -16.16
CA ARG A 21 7.20 8.99 -17.48
C ARG A 21 5.75 9.25 -17.92
N GLU A 22 4.84 8.30 -17.67
CA GLU A 22 3.42 8.47 -18.00
C GLU A 22 2.80 9.57 -17.14
N SER A 23 3.14 9.57 -15.86
CA SER A 23 2.69 10.58 -14.90
C SER A 23 3.30 11.96 -15.19
N ALA A 24 4.54 12.02 -15.70
CA ALA A 24 5.16 13.26 -16.20
C ALA A 24 4.41 13.80 -17.41
N ALA A 25 4.14 12.94 -18.41
CA ALA A 25 3.42 13.31 -19.62
C ALA A 25 1.98 13.79 -19.32
N ALA A 26 1.36 13.23 -18.27
CA ALA A 26 0.03 13.61 -17.80
C ALA A 26 0.01 14.83 -16.85
N GLY A 27 1.16 15.45 -16.54
CA GLY A 27 1.24 16.62 -15.67
C GLY A 27 0.90 16.36 -14.19
N LEU A 28 1.10 15.12 -13.71
CA LEU A 28 0.70 14.68 -12.37
C LEU A 28 1.79 14.86 -11.30
N LEU A 29 2.97 15.32 -11.69
CA LEU A 29 4.14 15.38 -10.80
C LEU A 29 4.24 16.72 -10.08
N ARG A 30 4.63 16.68 -8.79
CA ARG A 30 4.93 17.87 -7.98
C ARG A 30 6.41 18.27 -8.04
N SER A 31 7.29 17.33 -8.38
CA SER A 31 8.73 17.52 -8.52
C SER A 31 9.16 17.29 -9.96
N ALA A 32 10.35 17.75 -10.34
CA ALA A 32 10.89 17.49 -11.66
C ALA A 32 11.07 15.96 -11.86
N PRO A 33 10.79 15.43 -13.06
CA PRO A 33 10.98 14.01 -13.35
C PRO A 33 12.40 13.52 -13.04
N ALA A 34 13.43 14.32 -13.36
CA ALA A 34 14.83 13.97 -13.14
C ALA A 34 15.16 13.77 -11.65
N ASP A 35 14.61 14.62 -10.77
CA ASP A 35 14.82 14.48 -9.32
C ASP A 35 14.19 13.18 -8.78
N LEU A 36 13.01 12.83 -9.31
CA LEU A 36 12.31 11.60 -8.95
C LEU A 36 13.04 10.36 -9.47
N GLU A 37 13.55 10.39 -10.71
CA GLU A 37 14.38 9.30 -11.25
C GLU A 37 15.67 9.14 -10.45
N ALA A 38 16.36 10.24 -10.12
CA ALA A 38 17.58 10.22 -9.31
C ALA A 38 17.35 9.69 -7.88
N ALA A 39 16.16 9.90 -7.32
CA ALA A 39 15.74 9.34 -6.04
C ALA A 39 15.28 7.86 -6.13
N GLY A 40 15.30 7.26 -7.32
CA GLY A 40 14.95 5.85 -7.53
C GLY A 40 13.46 5.59 -7.79
N PHE A 41 12.65 6.62 -8.04
CA PHE A 41 11.25 6.41 -8.41
C PHE A 41 11.13 5.95 -9.87
N GLN A 42 10.33 4.91 -10.10
CA GLN A 42 10.05 4.41 -11.44
C GLN A 42 8.57 4.08 -11.63
N TRP A 43 7.99 3.34 -10.68
CA TRP A 43 6.59 2.93 -10.69
C TRP A 43 5.91 3.40 -9.42
N HIS A 44 4.66 3.84 -9.54
CA HIS A 44 3.80 4.08 -8.39
C HIS A 44 2.44 3.42 -8.57
N HIS A 45 1.80 3.16 -7.44
CA HIS A 45 0.46 2.61 -7.38
C HIS A 45 -0.51 3.69 -6.89
N VAL A 46 -1.63 3.82 -7.59
CA VAL A 46 -2.71 4.78 -7.28
C VAL A 46 -3.98 4.01 -6.98
N CYS A 47 -4.60 4.33 -5.85
CA CYS A 47 -5.92 3.85 -5.47
C CYS A 47 -6.99 4.36 -6.45
N ALA A 48 -8.02 3.56 -6.71
CA ALA A 48 -9.18 4.06 -7.42
C ALA A 48 -9.87 5.16 -6.59
N PRO A 49 -10.65 6.06 -7.21
CA PRO A 49 -11.27 7.19 -6.48
C PRO A 49 -12.16 6.83 -5.28
N ARG A 50 -12.62 5.57 -5.21
CA ARG A 50 -13.46 5.06 -4.12
C ARG A 50 -12.73 4.09 -3.18
N ASP A 51 -11.49 3.73 -3.49
CA ASP A 51 -10.69 2.89 -2.62
C ASP A 51 -10.29 3.69 -1.39
N THR A 52 -10.50 3.11 -0.22
CA THR A 52 -10.08 3.69 1.05
C THR A 52 -8.80 3.03 1.56
N ALA A 53 -8.15 3.65 2.54
CA ALA A 53 -7.04 3.03 3.26
C ALA A 53 -7.47 1.71 3.93
N TYR A 54 -8.73 1.61 4.36
CA TYR A 54 -9.28 0.40 4.96
C TYR A 54 -9.45 -0.72 3.92
N ASP A 55 -9.77 -0.39 2.66
CA ASP A 55 -9.84 -1.38 1.58
C ASP A 55 -8.48 -2.02 1.30
N LEU A 56 -7.40 -1.23 1.31
CA LEU A 56 -6.03 -1.74 1.20
C LEU A 56 -5.66 -2.63 2.38
N ALA A 57 -5.97 -2.19 3.61
CA ALA A 57 -5.70 -2.99 4.81
C ALA A 57 -6.45 -4.34 4.77
N ARG A 58 -7.74 -4.30 4.39
CA ARG A 58 -8.55 -5.51 4.20
C ARG A 58 -7.97 -6.43 3.13
N ALA A 59 -7.53 -5.89 2.00
CA ALA A 59 -6.93 -6.68 0.92
C ALA A 59 -5.62 -7.35 1.37
N ALA A 60 -4.75 -6.64 2.10
CA ALA A 60 -3.52 -7.21 2.65
C ALA A 60 -3.81 -8.31 3.68
N VAL A 61 -4.79 -8.11 4.57
CA VAL A 61 -5.18 -9.11 5.58
C VAL A 61 -5.84 -10.33 4.93
N ALA A 62 -6.60 -10.15 3.85
CA ALA A 62 -7.22 -11.26 3.12
C ALA A 62 -6.16 -12.24 2.56
N GLU A 63 -5.01 -11.73 2.10
CA GLU A 63 -3.88 -12.57 1.66
C GLU A 63 -3.26 -13.38 2.79
N ILE A 64 -3.25 -12.85 4.02
CA ILE A 64 -2.81 -13.61 5.21
C ILE A 64 -3.85 -14.68 5.55
N ALA A 65 -5.14 -14.32 5.51
CA ALA A 65 -6.25 -15.24 5.77
C ALA A 65 -6.22 -16.44 4.81
N ALA A 66 -5.98 -16.19 3.52
CA ALA A 66 -5.93 -17.21 2.48
C ALA A 66 -4.80 -18.24 2.66
N ARG A 67 -3.84 -17.97 3.56
CA ARG A 67 -2.70 -18.85 3.88
C ARG A 67 -2.81 -19.41 5.29
N ASP A 68 -4.01 -19.38 5.86
CA ASP A 68 -4.32 -19.80 7.24
C ASP A 68 -3.49 -19.06 8.31
N GLY A 69 -3.00 -17.85 7.98
CA GLY A 69 -2.12 -17.07 8.85
C GLY A 69 -2.82 -16.23 9.92
N LEU A 70 -4.12 -16.41 10.12
CA LEU A 70 -4.97 -15.64 11.06
C LEU A 70 -5.51 -16.48 12.23
N ALA A 71 -4.78 -17.50 12.67
CA ALA A 71 -5.13 -18.25 13.88
C ALA A 71 -4.71 -17.47 15.15
N ASP A 72 -5.55 -17.54 16.19
CA ASP A 72 -5.29 -17.00 17.54
C ASP A 72 -4.90 -15.51 17.58
N ILE A 73 -5.82 -14.65 17.14
CA ILE A 73 -5.64 -13.19 17.14
C ILE A 73 -6.38 -12.56 18.33
N ASP A 74 -5.63 -12.07 19.32
CA ASP A 74 -6.19 -11.36 20.48
C ASP A 74 -6.52 -9.88 20.19
N ALA A 75 -5.79 -9.26 19.26
CA ALA A 75 -5.90 -7.83 18.98
C ALA A 75 -5.63 -7.49 17.51
N ILE A 76 -6.33 -6.47 17.01
CA ILE A 76 -6.11 -5.88 15.68
C ILE A 76 -5.70 -4.42 15.89
N VAL A 77 -4.52 -4.05 15.36
CA VAL A 77 -4.04 -2.67 15.35
C VAL A 77 -4.08 -2.15 13.91
N TYR A 78 -4.96 -1.19 13.65
CA TYR A 78 -5.04 -0.50 12.37
C TYR A 78 -4.39 0.88 12.48
N ALA A 79 -3.20 1.03 11.90
CA ALA A 79 -2.44 2.28 11.87
C ALA A 79 -2.49 2.92 10.48
N THR A 80 -3.01 4.14 10.39
CA THR A 80 -3.07 4.90 9.13
C THR A 80 -2.85 6.40 9.40
N CYS A 81 -2.13 7.06 8.49
CA CYS A 81 -2.03 8.53 8.44
C CYS A 81 -2.92 9.13 7.33
N LEU A 82 -3.65 8.29 6.59
CA LEU A 82 -4.62 8.70 5.59
C LEU A 82 -5.96 8.92 6.30
N SER A 83 -6.37 10.18 6.39
CA SER A 83 -7.68 10.55 6.92
C SER A 83 -8.79 10.10 5.98
N VAL A 84 -9.96 9.79 6.55
CA VAL A 84 -11.19 9.62 5.77
C VAL A 84 -11.57 11.00 5.26
N ILE A 85 -11.29 11.29 3.99
CA ILE A 85 -11.77 12.52 3.34
C ILE A 85 -13.29 12.36 3.26
N ARG A 86 -14.01 13.12 4.10
CA ARG A 86 -15.47 13.27 4.02
C ARG A 86 -15.83 14.32 2.99
#